data_AF-A0A819SMW5-F1
#
_entry.id   AF-A0A819SMW5-F1
#
_cell.length_a   1.000
_cell.length_b   1.000
_cell.length_c   1.000
_cell.angle_alpha   90.00
_cell.angle_beta   90.00
_cell.angle_gamma   90.00
#
_symmetry.space_group_name_H-M   'P 1'
#
loop_
_entity.id
_entity.type
_entity.pdbx_description
1 polymer ?
#
loop_
_entity_poly.entity_id
_entity_poly.type
_entity_poly.pdbx_seq_one_letter_code
_entity_poly.pdbx_strand_id
1 'polypeptide(L)'
;MSGITIEKNDETSTRFTFTNGSLVVLIRNGDLSQEPCDALVNSTNTWMNPSGGLDKGIHQLMGQFFTDQVVSIHIAMKEDSCQIGQSRIFVAHYDDKNI
;
A
#
# COMPACT_ATOMS: atom_id res chain seq x y z
N MET A 1 16.30 -22.47 14.90
CA MET A 1 16.59 -22.44 13.45
C MET A 1 15.51 -21.60 12.79
N SER A 2 15.87 -20.54 12.06
CA SER A 2 14.94 -19.84 11.19
C SER A 2 14.72 -20.69 9.94
N GLY A 3 13.50 -21.19 9.75
CA GLY A 3 13.09 -21.90 8.53
C GLY A 3 12.07 -21.09 7.73
N ILE A 4 11.95 -21.41 6.45
CA ILE A 4 10.89 -20.91 5.57
C ILE A 4 10.07 -22.12 5.14
N THR A 5 8.75 -22.07 5.34
CA THR A 5 7.82 -23.04 4.77
C THR A 5 7.12 -22.41 3.57
N ILE A 6 7.02 -23.14 2.46
CA ILE A 6 6.40 -22.68 1.21
C ILE A 6 5.21 -23.59 0.90
N GLU A 7 4.04 -22.99 0.73
CA GLU A 7 2.79 -23.66 0.40
C GLU A 7 2.19 -23.02 -0.85
N LYS A 8 1.94 -23.82 -1.90
CA LYS A 8 1.15 -23.37 -3.05
C LYS A 8 -0.33 -23.57 -2.72
N ASN A 9 -1.11 -22.49 -2.75
CA ASN A 9 -2.53 -22.57 -2.48
C ASN A 9 -3.32 -22.93 -3.75
N ASP A 10 -2.95 -22.31 -4.87
CA ASP A 10 -3.54 -22.50 -6.20
C ASP A 10 -2.55 -22.01 -7.28
N GLU A 11 -3.01 -21.88 -8.54
CA GLU A 11 -2.20 -21.42 -9.67
C GLU A 11 -1.80 -19.93 -9.58
N THR A 12 -2.48 -19.13 -8.75
CA THR A 12 -2.26 -17.67 -8.67
C THR A 12 -1.71 -17.22 -7.32
N SER A 13 -1.65 -18.09 -6.31
CA SER A 13 -1.27 -17.76 -4.93
C SER A 13 -0.23 -18.71 -4.34
N THR A 14 0.84 -18.14 -3.77
CA THR A 14 1.86 -18.86 -2.99
C THR A 14 2.04 -18.22 -1.62
N ARG A 15 2.08 -19.04 -0.56
CA ARG A 15 2.26 -18.64 0.83
C ARG A 15 3.65 -19.02 1.32
N PHE A 16 4.32 -18.05 1.94
CA PHE A 16 5.61 -18.22 2.61
C PHE A 16 5.42 -17.93 4.09
N THR A 17 5.88 -18.82 4.95
CA THR A 17 5.82 -18.64 6.40
C THR A 17 7.23 -18.59 6.96
N PHE A 18 7.60 -17.49 7.61
CA PHE A 18 8.93 -17.23 8.15
C PHE A 18 8.93 -17.29 9.69
N THR A 19 10.08 -17.67 10.28
CA THR A 19 10.40 -17.60 11.72
C THR A 19 9.25 -17.98 12.66
N ASN A 20 9.06 -19.29 12.87
CA ASN A 20 8.07 -19.86 13.80
C ASN A 20 6.61 -19.39 13.58
N GLY A 21 6.28 -18.86 12.40
CA GLY A 21 4.92 -18.42 12.06
C GLY A 21 4.60 -16.96 12.38
N SER A 22 5.58 -16.17 12.87
CA SER A 22 5.36 -14.76 13.22
C SER A 22 5.17 -13.84 12.00
N LEU A 23 5.66 -14.27 10.83
CA LEU A 23 5.49 -13.55 9.58
C LEU A 23 4.99 -14.50 8.49
N VAL A 24 3.90 -14.11 7.85
CA VAL A 24 3.34 -14.79 6.69
C VAL A 24 3.38 -13.82 5.53
N VAL A 25 4.01 -14.23 4.43
CA VAL A 25 4.00 -13.49 3.17
C VAL A 25 3.15 -14.26 2.17
N LEU A 26 2.13 -13.59 1.64
CA LEU A 26 1.27 -14.13 0.58
C LEU A 26 1.61 -13.41 -0.72
N ILE A 27 1.97 -14.16 -1.75
CA ILE A 27 2.13 -13.66 -3.11
C ILE A 27 0.91 -14.11 -3.89
N ARG A 28 0.14 -13.16 -4.41
CA ARG A 28 -1.06 -13.42 -5.22
C ARG A 28 -0.98 -12.64 -6.53
N ASN A 29 -1.47 -13.23 -7.60
CA ASN A 29 -1.78 -12.51 -8.84
C ASN A 29 -3.27 -12.15 -8.83
N GLY A 30 -3.58 -10.86 -8.83
CA GLY A 30 -4.95 -10.35 -8.73
C GLY A 30 -5.02 -8.82 -8.76
N ASP A 31 -6.21 -8.30 -8.52
CA ASP A 31 -6.47 -6.86 -8.42
C ASP A 31 -6.31 -6.40 -6.96
N LEU A 32 -5.23 -5.65 -6.69
CA LEU A 32 -4.92 -5.17 -5.34
C LEU A 32 -6.03 -4.27 -4.76
N SER A 33 -6.82 -3.60 -5.61
CA SER A 33 -7.92 -2.74 -5.14
C SER A 33 -9.06 -3.52 -4.48
N GLN A 34 -9.12 -4.84 -4.70
CA GLN A 34 -10.13 -5.74 -4.16
C GLN A 34 -9.60 -6.62 -3.01
N GLU A 35 -8.32 -6.49 -2.65
CA GLU A 35 -7.72 -7.33 -1.60
C GLU A 35 -8.17 -6.85 -0.21
N PRO A 36 -8.77 -7.72 0.61
CA PRO A 36 -9.17 -7.37 1.96
C PRO A 36 -7.93 -7.19 2.83
N CYS A 37 -7.64 -5.95 3.21
CA CYS A 37 -6.49 -5.60 4.02
C CYS A 37 -6.79 -4.36 4.88
N ASP A 38 -6.10 -4.25 6.02
CA ASP A 38 -6.19 -3.07 6.88
C ASP A 38 -5.47 -1.86 6.25
N ALA A 39 -4.43 -2.13 5.45
CA ALA A 39 -3.64 -1.13 4.75
C ALA A 39 -3.19 -1.63 3.38
N LEU A 40 -3.27 -0.74 2.39
CA LEU A 40 -2.79 -0.95 1.02
C LEU A 40 -1.66 0.04 0.73
N VAL A 41 -0.53 -0.48 0.25
CA VAL A 41 0.63 0.35 -0.15
C VAL A 41 0.60 0.55 -1.67
N ASN A 42 0.44 1.80 -2.09
CA ASN A 42 0.46 2.18 -3.51
C ASN A 42 1.85 2.73 -3.90
N SER A 43 2.44 2.19 -4.97
CA SER A 43 3.67 2.72 -5.58
C SER A 43 3.30 3.80 -6.60
N THR A 44 3.01 5.00 -6.11
CA THR A 44 2.67 6.17 -6.94
C THR A 44 3.91 6.88 -7.50
N ASN A 45 3.71 8.00 -8.19
CA ASN A 45 4.78 8.83 -8.73
C ASN A 45 5.25 9.91 -7.73
N THR A 46 6.28 10.67 -8.10
CA THR A 46 6.88 11.74 -7.28
C THR A 46 5.90 12.84 -6.87
N TRP A 47 4.81 13.03 -7.63
CA TRP A 47 3.81 14.08 -7.43
C TRP A 47 2.54 13.57 -6.74
N MET A 48 2.49 12.28 -6.40
CA MET A 48 1.35 11.64 -5.73
C MET A 48 0.01 11.89 -6.43
N ASN A 49 0.03 11.93 -7.75
CA ASN A 49 -1.15 12.12 -8.58
C ASN A 49 -1.35 10.91 -9.50
N PRO A 50 -2.60 10.59 -9.88
CA PRO A 50 -2.89 9.40 -10.68
C PRO A 50 -2.25 9.51 -12.06
N SER A 51 -1.31 8.60 -12.37
CA SER A 51 -0.60 8.59 -13.66
C SER A 51 -0.87 7.36 -14.54
N GLY A 52 -1.48 6.31 -13.98
CA GLY A 52 -1.85 5.10 -14.73
C GLY A 52 -1.89 3.86 -13.85
N GLY A 53 -2.15 2.70 -14.47
CA GLY A 53 -2.13 1.40 -13.81
C GLY A 53 -3.02 1.31 -12.56
N LEU A 54 -2.54 0.59 -11.56
CA LEU A 54 -3.22 0.38 -10.28
C LEU A 54 -3.43 1.70 -9.50
N ASP A 55 -2.45 2.61 -9.56
CA ASP A 55 -2.51 3.94 -8.93
C ASP A 55 -3.76 4.71 -9.41
N LYS A 56 -3.99 4.76 -10.73
CA LYS A 56 -5.22 5.35 -11.28
C LYS A 56 -6.48 4.64 -10.79
N GLY A 57 -6.47 3.31 -10.72
CA GLY A 57 -7.60 2.51 -10.24
C GLY A 57 -7.97 2.83 -8.78
N ILE A 58 -6.97 2.93 -7.91
CA ILE A 58 -7.15 3.30 -6.49
C ILE A 58 -7.76 4.70 -6.37
N HIS A 59 -7.22 5.68 -7.09
CA HIS A 59 -7.76 7.04 -7.07
C HIS A 59 -9.20 7.12 -7.58
N GLN A 60 -9.56 6.33 -8.61
CA GLN A 60 -10.94 6.23 -9.11
C GLN A 60 -11.87 5.57 -8.10
N LEU A 61 -11.43 4.52 -7.41
CA LEU A 61 -12.20 3.82 -6.40
C LEU A 61 -12.47 4.70 -5.17
N MET A 62 -11.46 5.41 -4.69
CA MET A 62 -11.54 6.25 -3.49
C MET A 62 -12.15 7.64 -3.74
N GLY A 63 -12.16 8.08 -5.00
CA GLY A 63 -12.80 9.32 -5.43
C GLY A 63 -11.94 10.59 -5.29
N GLN A 64 -12.56 11.71 -5.69
CA GLN A 64 -11.86 13.00 -5.81
C GLN A 64 -11.39 13.53 -4.46
N PHE A 65 -12.20 13.41 -3.40
CA PHE A 65 -11.83 13.88 -2.06
C PHE A 65 -10.52 13.25 -1.58
N PHE A 66 -10.38 11.93 -1.72
CA PHE A 66 -9.13 11.22 -1.40
C PHE A 66 -7.95 11.76 -2.21
N THR A 67 -8.15 11.94 -3.52
CA THR A 67 -7.13 12.46 -4.43
C THR A 67 -6.65 13.85 -4.00
N ASP A 68 -7.58 14.74 -3.68
CA ASP A 68 -7.28 16.12 -3.26
C ASP A 68 -6.49 16.15 -1.95
N GLN A 69 -6.85 15.29 -0.97
CA GLN A 69 -6.11 15.18 0.29
C GLN A 69 -4.68 14.73 0.06
N VAL A 70 -4.47 13.67 -0.73
CA VAL A 70 -3.13 13.12 -1.00
C VAL A 70 -2.22 14.16 -1.69
N VAL A 71 -2.74 14.85 -2.70
CA VAL A 71 -2.00 15.91 -3.41
C VAL A 71 -1.72 17.10 -2.50
N SER A 72 -2.69 17.51 -1.67
CA SER A 72 -2.52 18.63 -0.74
C SER A 72 -1.45 18.33 0.31
N ILE A 73 -1.45 17.12 0.88
CA ILE A 73 -0.42 16.67 1.81
C ILE A 73 0.95 16.65 1.12
N HIS A 74 1.04 16.12 -0.12
CA HIS A 74 2.28 16.17 -0.90
C HIS A 74 2.82 17.60 -1.03
N ILE A 75 1.96 18.56 -1.40
CA ILE A 75 2.32 19.98 -1.56
C ILE A 75 2.80 20.56 -0.23
N ALA A 76 2.04 20.38 0.85
CA ALA A 76 2.37 20.90 2.17
C ALA A 76 3.71 20.36 2.69
N MET A 77 4.05 19.13 2.33
CA MET A 77 5.30 18.50 2.72
C MET A 77 6.41 18.69 1.68
N LYS A 78 6.17 19.34 0.53
CA LYS A 78 7.13 19.32 -0.60
C LYS A 78 8.44 20.03 -0.28
N GLU A 79 8.44 21.03 0.60
CA GLU A 79 9.66 21.65 1.10
C GLU A 79 10.34 20.70 2.11
N ASP A 80 11.48 20.12 1.71
CA ASP A 80 12.40 19.30 2.52
C ASP A 80 11.94 17.93 3.06
N SER A 81 10.71 17.47 2.85
CA SER A 81 10.26 16.22 3.51
C SER A 81 10.78 14.90 2.92
N CYS A 82 11.21 14.86 1.66
CA CYS A 82 11.62 13.60 1.03
C CYS A 82 12.60 13.86 -0.11
N GLN A 83 13.86 13.48 0.11
CA GLN A 83 14.93 13.60 -0.86
C GLN A 83 14.76 12.60 -2.01
N ILE A 84 15.41 12.87 -3.14
CA ILE A 84 15.46 11.93 -4.29
C ILE A 84 16.01 10.59 -3.80
N GLY A 85 15.30 9.50 -4.09
CA GLY A 85 15.66 8.14 -3.66
C GLY A 85 15.04 7.69 -2.34
N GLN A 86 14.25 8.53 -1.67
CA GLN A 86 13.49 8.16 -0.48
C GLN A 86 12.00 7.92 -0.81
N SER A 87 11.36 7.03 -0.05
CA SER A 87 9.92 6.73 -0.18
C SER A 87 9.10 7.62 0.76
N ARG A 88 7.99 8.18 0.26
CA ARG A 88 6.98 8.84 1.09
C ARG A 88 5.96 7.79 1.54
N ILE A 89 5.80 7.62 2.85
CA ILE A 89 4.81 6.70 3.43
C ILE A 89 3.83 7.54 4.25
N PHE A 90 2.54 7.41 3.95
CA PHE A 90 1.46 8.03 4.71
C PHE A 90 0.83 6.95 5.59
N VAL A 91 0.99 7.10 6.90
CA VAL A 91 0.33 6.23 7.88
C VAL A 91 -0.83 7.02 8.45
N ALA A 92 -2.04 6.73 8.00
CA ALA A 92 -3.25 7.28 8.60
C ALA A 92 -3.55 6.49 9.88
N HIS A 93 -3.55 7.19 11.02
CA HIS A 93 -4.03 6.63 12.28
C HIS A 93 -5.49 7.03 12.47
N TYR A 94 -6.38 6.05 12.54
CA TYR A 94 -7.75 6.27 12.99
C TYR A 94 -7.76 6.12 14.51
N ASP A 95 -8.02 7.21 15.23
CA ASP A 95 -8.20 7.17 16.69
C ASP A 95 -9.71 7.01 16.96
N ASP A 96 -10.13 5.83 17.40
CA ASP A 96 -11.53 5.45 17.68
C ASP A 96 -12.21 6.31 18.77
N LYS A 97 -11.53 7.33 19.29
CA LYS A 97 -12.00 8.16 20.41
C LYS A 97 -12.81 9.40 20.00
N ASN A 98 -13.12 9.61 18.72
CA ASN A 98 -13.79 10.83 18.25
C ASN A 98 -15.04 10.61 17.35
N ILE A 99 -15.78 9.50 17.52
CA ILE A 99 -17.17 9.38 17.03
C ILE A 99 -18.13 9.32 18.20
#